data_AF-A0A2E8K2G5-F1
#
_entry.id   AF-A0A2E8K2G5-F1
#
_cell.length_a   1.000
_cell.length_b   1.000
_cell.length_c   1.000
_cell.angle_alpha   90.00
_cell.angle_beta   90.00
_cell.angle_gamma   90.00
#
_symmetry.space_group_name_H-M   'P 1'
#
loop_
_entity.id
_entity.type
_entity.pdbx_description
1 polymer ?
#
loop_
_entity_poly.entity_id
_entity_poly.type
_entity_poly.pdbx_seq_one_letter_code
_entity_poly.pdbx_strand_id
1 'polypeptide(L)'
;MTYNPNSLTDRRNLANAICARLTECGFTPVTRKGTKEAIYSRPVDGTDGTIKVLVYTSVVPVRGGFAVRKEGKDAIRVCAVYTSKDGKERGIARADKRVNRTGTVEATVERTYQRMRDVYKTAATCERCHCGAPKFKSKKGNEVCADLCFLSDSERNRPAPSRPRRSYGRGYRPRRRRSSYVSVSYDIECALNGVAP
;
A
#
# COMPACT_ATOMS: atom_id res chain seq x y z
N MET A 1 -11.59 15.71 -20.77
CA MET A 1 -10.21 16.05 -21.23
C MET A 1 -9.29 14.85 -21.08
N THR A 2 -8.46 14.58 -22.09
CA THR A 2 -7.42 13.56 -22.03
C THR A 2 -6.29 14.03 -21.11
N TYR A 3 -5.83 13.16 -20.21
CA TYR A 3 -4.78 13.49 -19.26
C TYR A 3 -3.39 13.48 -19.92
N ASN A 4 -2.64 14.57 -19.82
CA ASN A 4 -1.24 14.64 -20.25
C ASN A 4 -0.27 14.57 -19.05
N PRO A 5 0.53 13.49 -18.89
CA PRO A 5 1.45 13.34 -17.77
C PRO A 5 2.70 14.24 -17.83
N ASN A 6 2.93 14.96 -18.94
CA ASN A 6 4.00 15.94 -19.06
C ASN A 6 3.54 17.35 -18.65
N SER A 7 2.25 17.64 -18.75
CA SER A 7 1.63 18.90 -18.31
C SER A 7 1.55 18.95 -16.78
N LEU A 8 2.10 20.01 -16.17
CA LEU A 8 2.01 20.20 -14.73
C LEU A 8 0.56 20.50 -14.29
N THR A 9 -0.18 21.25 -15.10
CA THR A 9 -1.58 21.62 -14.83
C THR A 9 -2.45 20.37 -14.75
N ASP A 10 -2.35 19.46 -15.73
CA ASP A 10 -3.12 18.22 -15.77
C ASP A 10 -2.78 17.31 -14.57
N ARG A 11 -1.51 17.26 -14.17
CA ARG A 11 -1.05 16.50 -13.00
C ARG A 11 -1.57 17.07 -11.68
N ARG A 12 -1.73 18.40 -11.59
CA ARG A 12 -2.36 19.07 -10.44
C ARG A 12 -3.86 18.79 -10.42
N ASN A 13 -4.53 18.92 -11.56
CA ASN A 13 -5.96 18.63 -11.69
C ASN A 13 -6.28 17.17 -11.30
N LEU A 14 -5.49 16.20 -11.78
CA LEU A 14 -5.62 14.81 -11.38
C LEU A 14 -5.33 14.58 -9.89
N ALA A 15 -4.32 15.27 -9.32
CA ALA A 15 -4.04 15.17 -7.89
C ALA A 15 -5.24 15.64 -7.06
N ASN A 16 -5.78 16.83 -7.39
CA ASN A 16 -6.92 17.41 -6.71
C ASN A 16 -8.15 16.50 -6.83
N ALA A 17 -8.43 15.97 -8.03
CA ALA A 17 -9.56 15.07 -8.25
C ALA A 17 -9.44 13.76 -7.44
N ILE A 18 -8.25 13.17 -7.35
CA ILE A 18 -8.02 11.98 -6.52
C ILE A 18 -8.18 12.30 -5.04
N CYS A 19 -7.58 13.40 -4.56
CA CYS A 19 -7.67 13.80 -3.15
C CYS A 19 -9.11 14.12 -2.75
N ALA A 20 -9.84 14.89 -3.57
CA ALA A 20 -11.25 15.21 -3.34
C ALA A 20 -12.09 13.93 -3.25
N ARG A 21 -11.94 13.02 -4.21
CA ARG A 21 -12.67 11.73 -4.21
C ARG A 21 -12.35 10.88 -2.98
N LEU A 22 -11.11 10.85 -2.53
CA LEU A 22 -10.70 10.12 -1.32
C LEU A 22 -11.35 10.72 -0.07
N THR A 23 -11.36 12.05 0.04
CA THR A 23 -12.00 12.77 1.15
C THR A 23 -13.52 12.58 1.15
N GLU A 24 -14.19 12.66 -0.02
CA GLU A 24 -15.61 12.33 -0.18
C GLU A 24 -15.94 10.90 0.27
N CYS A 25 -15.02 9.96 0.01
CA CYS A 25 -15.16 8.58 0.43
C CYS A 25 -14.83 8.35 1.92
N GLY A 26 -14.57 9.40 2.71
CA GLY A 26 -14.28 9.33 4.14
C GLY A 26 -12.87 8.84 4.47
N PHE A 27 -11.92 8.94 3.53
CA PHE A 27 -10.51 8.65 3.82
C PHE A 27 -9.81 9.85 4.43
N THR A 28 -9.00 9.60 5.46
CA THR A 28 -8.19 10.61 6.13
C THR A 28 -6.72 10.50 5.70
N PRO A 29 -6.02 11.64 5.54
CA PRO A 29 -4.60 11.62 5.19
C PRO A 29 -3.77 11.07 6.37
N VAL A 30 -2.79 10.23 6.06
CA VAL A 30 -1.87 9.63 7.03
C VAL A 30 -0.44 9.84 6.56
N THR A 31 0.41 10.30 7.47
CA THR A 31 1.85 10.42 7.23
C THR A 31 2.55 9.11 7.63
N ARG A 32 3.35 8.53 6.72
CA ARG A 32 4.23 7.40 7.04
C ARG A 32 5.68 7.74 6.75
N LYS A 33 6.57 7.28 7.64
CA LYS A 33 8.03 7.39 7.45
C LYS A 33 8.46 6.60 6.20
N GLY A 34 9.36 7.17 5.41
CA GLY A 34 9.92 6.52 4.21
C GLY A 34 9.24 6.87 2.88
N THR A 35 8.11 7.59 2.88
CA THR A 35 7.43 8.02 1.64
C THR A 35 7.10 9.50 1.67
N LYS A 36 7.38 10.21 0.56
CA LYS A 36 6.91 11.60 0.33
C LYS A 36 5.53 11.66 -0.35
N GLU A 37 4.90 10.50 -0.51
CA GLU A 37 3.60 10.39 -1.18
C GLU A 37 2.47 10.60 -0.19
N ALA A 38 1.37 11.19 -0.66
CA ALA A 38 0.17 11.29 0.15
C ALA A 38 -0.46 9.89 0.30
N ILE A 39 -0.59 9.43 1.54
CA ILE A 39 -1.26 8.18 1.89
C ILE A 39 -2.57 8.52 2.57
N TYR A 40 -3.61 7.77 2.22
CA TYR A 40 -4.93 7.94 2.80
C TYR A 40 -5.34 6.65 3.47
N SER A 41 -6.03 6.74 4.60
CA SER A 41 -6.55 5.57 5.32
C SER A 41 -8.01 5.73 5.66
N ARG A 42 -8.75 4.61 5.66
CA ARG A 42 -10.12 4.56 6.16
C ARG A 42 -10.31 3.28 6.98
N PRO A 43 -10.84 3.37 8.21
CA PRO A 43 -11.21 2.18 8.97
C PRO A 43 -12.38 1.44 8.29
N VAL A 44 -12.40 0.13 8.40
CA VAL A 44 -13.54 -0.68 7.92
C VAL A 44 -14.62 -0.70 8.99
N ASP A 45 -15.87 -0.49 8.58
CA ASP A 45 -17.01 -0.39 9.49
C ASP A 45 -17.24 -1.76 10.16
N GLY A 46 -17.56 -1.76 11.46
CA GLY A 46 -17.77 -3.00 12.24
C GLY A 46 -16.50 -3.77 12.63
N THR A 47 -15.32 -3.14 12.57
CA THR A 47 -14.03 -3.76 12.95
C THR A 47 -13.30 -3.05 14.09
N ASP A 48 -13.97 -2.12 14.80
CA ASP A 48 -13.40 -1.30 15.87
C ASP A 48 -12.09 -0.58 15.48
N GLY A 49 -11.89 -0.36 14.18
CA GLY A 49 -10.68 0.24 13.62
C GLY A 49 -9.46 -0.69 13.55
N THR A 50 -9.61 -1.99 13.87
CA THR A 50 -8.54 -2.99 13.74
C THR A 50 -8.15 -3.25 12.29
N ILE A 51 -9.11 -3.11 11.36
CA ILE A 51 -8.89 -3.21 9.92
C ILE A 51 -8.99 -1.83 9.28
N LYS A 52 -7.98 -1.47 8.49
CA LYS A 52 -7.89 -0.20 7.77
C LYS A 52 -7.55 -0.43 6.31
N VAL A 53 -8.23 0.27 5.42
CA VAL A 53 -7.88 0.34 4.01
C VAL A 53 -6.93 1.52 3.80
N LEU A 54 -5.78 1.26 3.18
CA LEU A 54 -4.75 2.23 2.86
C LEU A 54 -4.66 2.41 1.34
N VAL A 55 -4.61 3.67 0.92
CA VAL A 55 -4.41 4.08 -0.46
C VAL A 55 -3.08 4.81 -0.56
N TYR A 56 -2.11 4.17 -1.20
CA TYR A 56 -0.83 4.78 -1.57
C TYR A 56 -1.03 5.49 -2.91
N THR A 57 -1.16 6.81 -2.84
CA THR A 57 -1.31 7.63 -4.04
C THR A 57 0.05 7.92 -4.65
N SER A 58 0.04 8.31 -5.93
CA SER A 58 1.23 8.85 -6.59
C SER A 58 1.37 10.38 -6.46
N VAL A 59 0.61 10.98 -5.53
CA VAL A 59 0.59 12.43 -5.32
C VAL A 59 1.78 12.81 -4.45
N VAL A 60 2.58 13.77 -4.92
CA VAL A 60 3.74 14.30 -4.20
C VAL A 60 3.63 15.82 -4.06
N PRO A 61 4.20 16.39 -2.99
CA PRO A 61 4.32 17.83 -2.88
C PRO A 61 5.22 18.36 -4.00
N VAL A 62 4.80 19.45 -4.63
CA VAL A 62 5.56 20.22 -5.63
C VAL A 62 5.56 21.68 -5.24
N ARG A 63 6.44 22.48 -5.84
CA ARG A 63 6.43 23.94 -5.63
C ARG A 63 5.03 24.50 -5.97
N GLY A 64 4.37 25.09 -4.99
CA GLY A 64 3.01 25.63 -5.13
C GLY A 64 1.87 24.61 -5.11
N GLY A 65 2.00 23.47 -4.42
CA GLY A 65 0.87 22.57 -4.12
C GLY A 65 1.20 21.08 -4.25
N PHE A 66 0.25 20.30 -4.76
CA PHE A 66 0.39 18.86 -4.96
C PHE A 66 0.26 18.50 -6.43
N ALA A 67 1.06 17.53 -6.88
CA ALA A 67 0.92 17.00 -8.22
C ALA A 67 1.20 15.49 -8.23
N VAL A 68 0.50 14.80 -9.11
CA VAL A 68 0.76 13.40 -9.42
C VAL A 68 2.16 13.26 -10.05
N ARG A 69 2.96 12.23 -9.74
CA ARG A 69 4.30 12.01 -10.34
C ARG A 69 4.27 11.95 -11.88
N LYS A 70 5.38 12.24 -12.56
CA LYS A 70 5.50 12.05 -14.02
C LYS A 70 5.34 10.57 -14.42
N GLU A 71 5.08 10.30 -15.69
CA GLU A 71 4.87 8.96 -16.25
C GLU A 71 6.04 8.00 -15.99
N GLY A 72 5.75 6.70 -15.93
CA GLY A 72 6.75 5.65 -16.19
C GLY A 72 7.07 4.68 -15.05
N LYS A 73 6.77 4.97 -13.78
CA LYS A 73 7.15 4.04 -12.67
C LYS A 73 6.16 3.88 -11.52
N ASP A 74 5.25 4.84 -11.30
CA ASP A 74 4.34 4.78 -10.15
C ASP A 74 2.87 4.63 -10.56
N ALA A 75 2.18 3.78 -9.83
CA ALA A 75 0.77 3.49 -9.97
C ALA A 75 0.15 3.49 -8.56
N ILE A 76 -1.11 3.93 -8.46
CA ILE A 76 -1.81 4.00 -7.18
C ILE A 76 -2.04 2.55 -6.71
N ARG A 77 -1.77 2.31 -5.42
CA ARG A 77 -1.93 0.99 -4.78
C ARG A 77 -2.95 1.10 -3.66
N VAL A 78 -3.81 0.09 -3.57
CA VAL A 78 -4.80 -0.02 -2.51
C VAL A 78 -4.58 -1.35 -1.79
N CYS A 79 -4.54 -1.32 -0.46
CA CYS A 79 -4.44 -2.52 0.36
C CYS A 79 -5.22 -2.36 1.67
N ALA A 80 -5.69 -3.46 2.22
CA ALA A 80 -6.26 -3.54 3.56
C ALA A 80 -5.22 -4.11 4.51
N VAL A 81 -5.09 -3.48 5.67
CA VAL A 81 -4.14 -3.82 6.73
C VAL A 81 -4.91 -4.06 8.02
N TYR A 82 -4.51 -5.11 8.73
CA TYR A 82 -4.95 -5.46 10.07
C TYR A 82 -3.88 -5.09 11.07
N THR A 83 -4.26 -4.45 12.18
CA THR A 83 -3.41 -4.33 13.36
C THR A 83 -3.62 -5.55 14.23
N SER A 84 -2.59 -6.39 14.31
CA SER A 84 -2.56 -7.59 15.16
C SER A 84 -2.49 -7.23 16.64
N LYS A 85 -2.84 -8.18 17.50
CA LYS A 85 -2.71 -8.04 18.97
C LYS A 85 -1.28 -7.71 19.40
N ASP A 86 -0.29 -8.17 18.63
CA ASP A 86 1.13 -7.86 18.83
C ASP A 86 1.50 -6.41 18.46
N GLY A 87 0.54 -5.58 18.05
CA GLY A 87 0.75 -4.22 17.53
C GLY A 87 1.33 -4.16 16.12
N LYS A 88 1.60 -5.31 15.49
CA LYS A 88 2.16 -5.39 14.13
C LYS A 88 1.08 -5.24 13.06
N GLU A 89 1.38 -4.47 12.02
CA GLU A 89 0.54 -4.32 10.84
C GLU A 89 0.72 -5.50 9.87
N ARG A 90 -0.38 -6.10 9.42
CA ARG A 90 -0.38 -7.23 8.50
C ARG A 90 -1.34 -6.98 7.34
N GLY A 91 -0.88 -7.23 6.12
CA GLY A 91 -1.73 -7.07 4.93
C GLY A 91 -2.75 -8.20 4.82
N ILE A 92 -4.04 -7.85 4.76
CA ILE A 92 -5.14 -8.81 4.57
C ILE A 92 -5.43 -8.98 3.08
N ALA A 93 -5.65 -7.85 2.41
CA ALA A 93 -6.08 -7.82 1.02
C ALA A 93 -5.30 -6.75 0.27
N ARG A 94 -5.13 -6.98 -1.03
CA ARG A 94 -4.49 -6.03 -1.94
C ARG A 94 -5.29 -6.02 -3.23
N ALA A 95 -5.43 -4.84 -3.83
CA ALA A 95 -5.96 -4.76 -5.18
C ALA A 95 -5.06 -5.55 -6.15
N ASP A 96 -5.66 -6.44 -6.94
CA ASP A 96 -4.94 -7.30 -7.89
C ASP A 96 -4.18 -6.49 -8.94
N LYS A 97 -4.84 -5.45 -9.46
CA LYS A 97 -4.32 -4.58 -10.50
C LYS A 97 -3.95 -3.23 -9.91
N ARG A 98 -2.77 -2.73 -10.31
CA ARG A 98 -2.36 -1.35 -10.05
C ARG A 98 -3.23 -0.40 -10.89
N VAL A 99 -3.48 0.80 -10.39
CA VAL A 99 -4.21 1.82 -11.17
C VAL A 99 -3.20 2.60 -12.01
N ASN A 100 -3.22 2.33 -13.32
CA ASN A 100 -2.46 3.10 -14.29
C ASN A 100 -3.16 4.46 -14.53
N ARG A 101 -2.36 5.51 -14.69
CA ARG A 101 -2.82 6.89 -14.89
C ARG A 101 -2.91 7.22 -16.38
N THR A 102 -3.73 6.46 -17.09
CA THR A 102 -3.91 6.54 -18.54
C THR A 102 -5.35 6.94 -18.90
N GLY A 103 -5.53 7.62 -20.04
CA GLY A 103 -6.84 8.04 -20.52
C GLY A 103 -7.30 9.39 -19.95
N THR A 104 -8.55 9.49 -19.52
CA THR A 104 -9.09 10.72 -18.91
C THR A 104 -8.84 10.76 -17.40
N VAL A 105 -8.91 11.97 -16.84
CA VAL A 105 -8.80 12.20 -15.38
C VAL A 105 -9.90 11.41 -14.65
N GLU A 106 -11.14 11.57 -15.08
CA GLU A 106 -12.31 10.88 -14.54
C GLU A 106 -12.16 9.35 -14.56
N ALA A 107 -11.70 8.77 -15.68
CA ALA A 107 -11.50 7.33 -15.76
C ALA A 107 -10.43 6.83 -14.79
N THR A 108 -9.40 7.63 -14.50
CA THR A 108 -8.38 7.29 -13.51
C THR A 108 -8.94 7.33 -12.09
N VAL A 109 -9.75 8.36 -11.78
CA VAL A 109 -10.43 8.49 -10.50
C VAL A 109 -11.42 7.34 -10.28
N GLU A 110 -12.21 6.99 -11.30
CA GLU A 110 -13.18 5.90 -11.22
C GLU A 110 -12.52 4.53 -11.04
N ARG A 111 -11.42 4.27 -11.75
CA ARG A 111 -10.62 3.05 -11.50
C ARG A 111 -10.08 3.01 -10.07
N THR A 112 -9.67 4.16 -9.51
CA THR A 112 -9.20 4.24 -8.13
C THR A 112 -10.33 3.92 -7.17
N TYR A 113 -11.51 4.52 -7.39
CA TYR A 113 -12.72 4.28 -6.61
C TYR A 113 -13.16 2.81 -6.64
N GLN A 114 -13.23 2.19 -7.81
CA GLN A 114 -13.59 0.78 -7.93
C GLN A 114 -12.62 -0.12 -7.16
N ARG A 115 -11.30 0.14 -7.24
CA ARG A 115 -10.30 -0.64 -6.48
C ARG A 115 -10.39 -0.44 -4.98
N MET A 116 -10.73 0.77 -4.53
CA MET A 116 -11.04 1.03 -3.13
C MET A 116 -12.23 0.21 -2.67
N ARG A 117 -13.32 0.20 -3.45
CA ARG A 117 -14.54 -0.55 -3.14
C ARG A 117 -14.29 -2.06 -3.11
N ASP A 118 -13.55 -2.59 -4.08
CA ASP A 118 -13.20 -4.01 -4.15
C ASP A 118 -12.42 -4.46 -2.89
N VAL A 119 -11.39 -3.68 -2.51
CA VAL A 119 -10.56 -3.99 -1.33
C VAL A 119 -11.35 -3.80 -0.04
N TYR A 120 -12.17 -2.75 0.04
CA TYR A 120 -13.03 -2.51 1.20
C TYR A 120 -14.03 -3.64 1.41
N LYS A 121 -14.71 -4.07 0.34
CA LYS A 121 -15.65 -5.20 0.38
C LYS A 121 -14.93 -6.48 0.85
N THR A 122 -13.77 -6.77 0.28
CA THR A 122 -12.96 -7.94 0.67
C THR A 122 -12.54 -7.89 2.13
N ALA A 123 -12.17 -6.71 2.64
CA ALA A 123 -11.78 -6.51 4.02
C ALA A 123 -12.97 -6.61 4.98
N ALA A 124 -14.15 -6.13 4.57
CA ALA A 124 -15.38 -6.20 5.37
C ALA A 124 -15.93 -7.62 5.46
N THR A 125 -15.87 -8.40 4.38
CA THR A 125 -16.40 -9.77 4.31
C THR A 125 -15.33 -10.85 4.53
N CYS A 126 -14.18 -10.50 5.11
CA CYS A 126 -13.13 -11.48 5.33
C CYS A 126 -13.58 -12.50 6.40
N GLU A 127 -13.31 -13.79 6.13
CA GLU A 127 -13.53 -14.83 7.13
C GLU A 127 -12.65 -14.58 8.34
N ARG A 128 -13.19 -14.82 9.53
CA ARG A 128 -12.44 -14.73 10.78
C ARG A 128 -11.94 -16.12 11.19
N CYS A 129 -10.77 -16.16 11.79
CA CYS A 129 -10.25 -17.33 12.46
C CYS A 129 -10.94 -17.53 13.81
N HIS A 130 -10.80 -18.71 14.41
CA HIS A 130 -11.32 -18.99 15.76
C HIS A 130 -10.77 -18.02 16.83
N CYS A 131 -9.58 -17.46 16.61
CA CYS A 131 -8.99 -16.47 17.51
C CYS A 131 -9.56 -15.04 17.33
N GLY A 132 -10.52 -14.87 16.42
CA GLY A 132 -11.18 -13.60 16.08
C GLY A 132 -10.48 -12.77 15.00
N ALA A 133 -9.22 -13.07 14.67
CA ALA A 133 -8.46 -12.33 13.67
C ALA A 133 -8.92 -12.66 12.23
N PRO A 134 -8.81 -11.73 11.27
CA PRO A 134 -9.15 -11.99 9.88
C PRO A 134 -8.21 -13.03 9.26
N LYS A 135 -8.74 -13.86 8.36
CA LYS A 135 -7.94 -14.71 7.49
C LYS A 135 -7.54 -13.96 6.23
N PHE A 136 -6.41 -14.34 5.66
CA PHE A 136 -5.94 -13.83 4.37
C PHE A 136 -5.35 -14.94 3.50
N LYS A 137 -5.30 -14.72 2.19
CA LYS A 137 -4.68 -15.66 1.26
C LYS A 137 -3.16 -15.45 1.24
N SER A 138 -2.43 -16.50 1.62
CA SER A 138 -0.97 -16.53 1.49
C SER A 138 -0.54 -16.51 0.03
N LYS A 139 0.76 -16.28 -0.22
CA LYS A 139 1.34 -16.38 -1.58
C LYS A 139 1.17 -17.76 -2.23
N LYS A 140 0.95 -18.80 -1.43
CA LYS A 140 0.70 -20.17 -1.90
C LYS A 140 -0.79 -20.46 -2.13
N GLY A 141 -1.67 -19.47 -1.93
CA GLY A 141 -3.12 -19.61 -2.09
C GLY A 141 -3.87 -20.09 -0.84
N ASN A 142 -3.15 -20.60 0.18
CA ASN A 142 -3.77 -21.09 1.42
C ASN A 142 -4.33 -19.94 2.26
N GLU A 143 -5.47 -20.16 2.90
CA GLU A 143 -6.02 -19.26 3.91
C GLU A 143 -5.27 -19.41 5.23
N VAL A 144 -4.82 -18.29 5.77
CA VAL A 144 -4.02 -18.24 6.99
C VAL A 144 -4.53 -17.14 7.91
N CYS A 145 -4.47 -17.40 9.22
CA CYS A 145 -4.84 -16.44 10.24
C CYS A 145 -3.86 -15.24 10.26
N ALA A 146 -4.38 -14.01 10.31
CA ALA A 146 -3.56 -12.81 10.44
C ALA A 146 -2.70 -12.82 11.71
N ASP A 147 -3.22 -13.28 12.85
CA ASP A 147 -2.47 -13.40 14.11
C ASP A 147 -1.51 -14.60 14.16
N LEU A 148 -1.52 -15.48 13.15
CA LEU A 148 -0.73 -16.72 13.14
C LEU A 148 -0.95 -17.57 14.40
N CYS A 149 -2.20 -17.70 14.84
CA CYS A 149 -2.56 -18.47 16.03
C CYS A 149 -2.26 -19.98 15.91
N PHE A 150 -1.92 -20.46 14.71
CA PHE A 150 -1.47 -21.83 14.46
C PHE A 150 0.04 -22.02 14.71
N LEU A 151 0.78 -20.94 14.97
CA LEU A 151 2.18 -21.00 15.37
C LEU A 151 2.30 -20.77 16.87
N SER A 152 3.25 -21.47 17.49
CA SER A 152 3.69 -21.18 18.85
C SER A 152 4.34 -19.78 18.92
N ASP A 153 4.41 -19.21 20.13
CA ASP A 153 4.98 -17.87 20.32
C ASP A 153 6.47 -17.81 19.95
N SER A 154 7.21 -18.91 20.15
CA SER A 154 8.62 -19.02 19.74
C SER A 154 8.79 -19.01 18.22
N GLU A 155 7.88 -19.66 17.49
CA GLU A 155 7.87 -19.66 16.02
C GLU A 155 7.41 -18.32 15.45
N ARG A 156 6.43 -17.66 16.07
CA ARG A 156 5.90 -16.36 15.63
C ARG A 156 6.95 -15.25 15.72
N ASN A 157 7.79 -15.31 16.75
CA ASN A 157 8.84 -14.33 17.01
C ASN A 157 10.19 -14.70 16.38
N ARG A 158 10.27 -15.83 15.68
CA ARG A 158 11.49 -16.22 14.99
C ARG A 158 11.85 -15.17 13.94
N PRO A 159 13.08 -14.62 13.94
CA PRO A 159 13.51 -13.70 12.91
C PRO A 159 13.42 -14.39 11.55
N ALA A 160 12.99 -13.65 10.53
CA ALA A 160 12.94 -14.20 9.18
C ALA A 160 14.33 -14.74 8.82
N PRO A 161 14.43 -15.95 8.25
CA PRO A 161 15.73 -16.47 7.83
C PRO A 161 16.36 -15.45 6.89
N SER A 162 17.60 -15.06 7.18
CA SER A 162 18.35 -14.15 6.31
C SER A 162 18.34 -14.77 4.92
N ARG A 163 17.63 -14.14 3.98
CA ARG A 163 17.61 -14.65 2.61
C ARG A 163 19.07 -14.66 2.17
N PRO A 164 19.62 -15.79 1.70
CA PRO A 164 20.97 -15.81 1.20
C PRO A 164 21.04 -14.72 0.14
N ARG A 165 21.97 -13.77 0.31
CA ARG A 165 22.25 -12.77 -0.72
C ARG A 165 22.52 -13.56 -1.97
N ARG A 166 21.60 -13.56 -2.95
CA ARG A 166 21.85 -14.13 -4.26
C ARG A 166 23.13 -13.47 -4.75
N SER A 167 24.25 -14.18 -4.68
CA SER A 167 25.47 -13.78 -5.36
C SER A 167 25.10 -13.86 -6.84
N TYR A 168 24.79 -12.71 -7.43
CA TYR A 168 24.70 -12.64 -8.88
C TYR A 168 26.08 -13.09 -9.38
N GLY A 169 26.11 -14.27 -10.01
CA GLY A 169 27.33 -14.87 -10.53
C GLY A 169 28.10 -13.83 -11.35
N ARG A 170 29.42 -13.78 -11.13
CA ARG A 170 30.39 -13.01 -11.91
C ARG A 170 30.20 -13.38 -13.40
N GLY A 171 29.40 -12.62 -14.14
CA GLY A 171 29.14 -12.92 -15.56
C GLY A 171 28.04 -12.08 -16.19
N TYR A 172 27.06 -11.60 -15.42
CA TYR A 172 26.03 -10.72 -15.98
C TYR A 172 26.55 -9.29 -16.06
N ARG A 173 27.13 -8.88 -17.21
CA ARG A 173 27.40 -7.46 -17.50
C ARG A 173 26.03 -6.76 -17.67
N PRO A 174 25.61 -5.88 -16.74
CA PRO A 174 24.38 -5.14 -16.94
C PRO A 174 24.61 -4.19 -18.11
N ARG A 175 23.82 -4.36 -19.18
CA ARG A 175 23.65 -3.31 -20.20
C ARG A 175 23.37 -2.01 -19.45
N ARG A 176 24.24 -1.02 -19.59
CA ARG A 176 24.14 0.30 -18.94
C ARG A 176 22.77 0.93 -19.23
N ARG A 177 21.78 0.65 -18.38
CA ARG A 177 20.64 1.55 -18.16
C ARG A 177 20.91 2.27 -16.85
N ARG A 178 21.43 3.49 -16.99
CA ARG A 178 21.44 4.49 -15.92
C ARG A 178 20.00 4.62 -15.39
N SER A 179 19.84 4.37 -14.08
CA SER A 179 19.02 5.16 -13.15
C SER A 179 18.49 4.23 -12.05
N SER A 180 19.32 4.14 -11.02
CA SER A 180 19.01 3.96 -9.59
C SER A 180 17.53 3.85 -9.24
N TYR A 181 17.07 2.64 -8.94
CA TYR A 181 15.94 2.46 -8.03
C TYR A 181 16.20 1.25 -7.15
N VAL A 182 16.35 1.53 -5.86
CA VAL A 182 16.36 0.52 -4.79
C VAL A 182 14.99 -0.15 -4.81
N SER A 183 14.98 -1.45 -5.05
CA SER A 183 13.80 -2.28 -4.85
C SER A 183 13.39 -2.16 -3.39
N VAL A 184 12.25 -1.53 -3.12
CA VAL A 184 11.62 -1.55 -1.79
C VAL A 184 11.15 -2.98 -1.55
N SER A 185 12.01 -3.79 -0.95
CA SER A 185 11.63 -4.98 -0.21
C SER A 185 10.73 -4.51 0.93
N TYR A 186 9.56 -5.14 1.06
CA TYR A 186 8.76 -5.02 2.27
C TYR A 186 9.49 -5.81 3.36
N ASP A 187 10.47 -5.17 3.97
CA ASP A 187 11.08 -5.62 5.21
C ASP A 187 10.25 -5.00 6.33
N ILE A 188 9.45 -5.87 6.95
CA ILE A 188 8.85 -5.65 8.25
C ILE A 188 9.98 -5.93 9.24
N GLU A 189 10.62 -4.89 9.76
CA GLU A 189 11.41 -4.98 10.99
C GLU A 189 11.16 -3.74 11.88
N CYS A 190 10.97 -4.06 13.15
CA CYS A 190 10.72 -3.17 14.27
C CYS A 190 11.94 -2.28 14.58
N ALA A 191 11.71 -1.09 15.12
CA ALA A 191 12.57 -0.50 16.14
C ALA A 191 11.85 0.62 16.89
N LEU A 192 11.42 0.31 18.11
CA LEU A 192 11.47 1.24 19.23
C LEU A 192 12.93 1.65 19.45
N ASN A 193 13.19 2.95 19.71
CA ASN A 193 14.07 3.47 20.78
C ASN A 193 14.46 4.95 20.56
N GLY A 194 14.15 5.78 21.58
CA GLY A 194 14.76 7.09 21.93
C GLY A 194 14.41 8.26 21.00
N VAL A 195 13.92 9.43 21.44
CA VAL A 195 14.31 10.23 22.63
C VAL A 195 13.12 11.14 23.00
N ALA A 196 12.78 11.18 24.29
CA ALA A 196 11.94 12.20 24.96
C ALA A 196 12.86 13.37 25.42
N PRO A 197 12.39 14.53 25.90
CA PRO A 197 11.02 14.96 26.21
C PRO A 197 10.36 15.86 25.15
#